data_AF-A0A928LYX8-F1
#
_entry.id   AF-A0A928LYX8-F1
#
_cell.length_a   1.000
_cell.length_b   1.000
_cell.length_c   1.000
_cell.angle_alpha   90.00
_cell.angle_beta   90.00
_cell.angle_gamma   90.00
#
_symmetry.space_group_name_H-M   'P 1'
#
loop_
_entity.id
_entity.type
_entity.pdbx_description
1 polymer ?
#
loop_
_entity_poly.entity_id
_entity_poly.type
_entity_poly.pdbx_seq_one_letter_code
_entity_poly.pdbx_strand_id
1 'polypeptide(L)'
;MKRTYLQLLGAFLVGLIVPCLVLQLGARVASSDAQETTGITTEATAPLQTQPTAPSLPPEPEPISIRVLLPSGQTEEWVLEEYLVGVILAEMPTSFDHEALCAQAVVARTYALRRQQENRHPMGAICTEGSCCQAYVSPEDYLDGLGYQKDIDRAVDAVKATEGEVLRYQGQLIEATYFCCSGGKTEDAQAVWGVAYPYLQALLSPGEEQMDHHRHEVYFTAQQLQQALGKSLSGSPYSWVSRVKRTEGGGIDTISIGGTVYTGAQLRKLLNLNSTAFVIEPDEEGIYVTTSGKGHRVGMSQSGAQAMALRGYTYLQILGYYYPGTVIDKTQNLE
;
A
#
# COMPACT_ATOMS: atom_id res chain seq x y z
N MET A 1 4.75 -34.37 33.10
CA MET A 1 3.61 -33.98 33.95
C MET A 1 2.59 -33.24 33.08
N LYS A 2 1.43 -33.85 32.85
CA LYS A 2 0.33 -33.30 32.06
C LYS A 2 -0.55 -32.41 32.95
N ARG A 3 -0.96 -31.23 32.48
CA ARG A 3 -2.09 -30.49 33.05
C ARG A 3 -2.96 -29.93 31.93
N THR A 4 -4.13 -30.54 31.80
CA THR A 4 -5.29 -30.22 30.99
C THR A 4 -6.07 -29.05 31.61
N TYR A 5 -6.59 -28.14 30.79
CA TYR A 5 -7.55 -27.11 31.20
C TYR A 5 -8.96 -27.47 30.69
N LEU A 6 -9.91 -27.30 31.60
CA LEU A 6 -11.29 -27.76 31.59
C LEU A 6 -12.21 -26.64 31.07
N GLN A 7 -13.17 -27.00 30.21
CA GLN A 7 -14.25 -26.14 29.71
C GLN A 7 -15.31 -25.89 30.81
N LEU A 8 -15.91 -24.70 30.82
CA LEU A 8 -17.16 -24.41 31.54
C LEU A 8 -18.17 -23.76 30.60
N LEU A 9 -19.26 -24.49 30.38
CA LEU A 9 -20.51 -24.08 29.73
C LEU A 9 -21.50 -23.69 30.84
N GLY A 10 -22.21 -22.58 30.67
CA GLY A 10 -23.30 -22.16 31.57
C GLY A 10 -24.24 -21.21 30.86
N ALA A 11 -25.38 -21.74 30.41
CA ALA A 11 -26.48 -21.01 29.80
C ALA A 11 -27.39 -20.35 30.85
N PHE A 12 -27.98 -19.20 30.55
CA PHE A 12 -29.27 -18.80 31.11
C PHE A 12 -30.07 -17.93 30.13
N LEU A 13 -31.36 -18.22 30.04
CA LEU A 13 -32.33 -17.81 29.02
C LEU A 13 -33.57 -17.30 29.76
N VAL A 14 -33.97 -16.05 29.55
CA VAL A 14 -35.29 -15.46 29.84
C VAL A 14 -35.36 -14.19 28.95
N GLY A 15 -36.30 -13.93 28.04
CA GLY A 15 -37.70 -14.30 27.95
C GLY A 15 -38.55 -13.05 28.18
N LEU A 16 -38.97 -12.34 27.13
CA LEU A 16 -40.11 -11.41 27.20
C LEU A 16 -40.79 -11.24 25.84
N ILE A 17 -42.11 -11.37 25.88
CA ILE A 17 -43.08 -11.59 24.81
C ILE A 17 -44.06 -10.40 24.85
N VAL A 18 -44.21 -9.71 23.69
CA VAL A 18 -45.49 -9.28 23.05
C VAL A 18 -46.25 -8.10 23.71
N PRO A 19 -47.20 -7.40 23.03
CA PRO A 19 -47.31 -6.89 21.64
C PRO A 19 -47.70 -5.38 21.60
N CYS A 20 -47.85 -4.78 20.41
CA CYS A 20 -49.15 -4.16 20.04
C CYS A 20 -49.24 -3.80 18.56
N LEU A 21 -50.36 -4.21 17.99
CA LEU A 21 -50.86 -4.05 16.63
C LEU A 21 -51.79 -2.83 16.60
N VAL A 22 -51.66 -1.91 15.65
CA VAL A 22 -52.80 -1.09 15.17
C VAL A 22 -52.73 -0.96 13.65
N LEU A 23 -53.87 -1.29 13.04
CA LEU A 23 -54.19 -1.34 11.62
C LEU A 23 -54.75 0.00 11.10
N GLN A 24 -54.90 0.04 9.76
CA GLN A 24 -55.92 0.76 8.96
C GLN A 24 -55.56 2.17 8.47
N LEU A 25 -56.04 2.64 7.32
CA LEU A 25 -56.42 2.10 5.99
C LEU A 25 -56.88 3.35 5.22
N GLY A 26 -56.58 3.42 3.92
CA GLY A 26 -57.43 4.04 2.89
C GLY A 26 -57.67 5.56 2.89
N ALA A 27 -57.34 6.21 1.76
CA ALA A 27 -58.35 6.68 0.81
C ALA A 27 -57.70 7.35 -0.41
N ARG A 28 -57.98 6.78 -1.59
CA ARG A 28 -57.98 7.47 -2.89
C ARG A 28 -59.33 8.19 -3.05
N VAL A 29 -59.33 9.42 -3.53
CA VAL A 29 -60.41 10.09 -4.29
C VAL A 29 -59.69 11.07 -5.21
N ALA A 30 -59.52 10.81 -6.52
CA ALA A 30 -60.49 10.84 -7.62
C ALA A 30 -61.04 12.25 -7.93
N SER A 31 -60.62 12.72 -9.12
CA SER A 31 -61.17 13.74 -10.01
C SER A 31 -62.58 14.28 -9.79
N SER A 32 -62.78 15.55 -10.17
CA SER A 32 -64.02 15.98 -10.83
C SER A 32 -63.73 16.98 -11.95
N ASP A 33 -64.11 16.60 -13.16
CA ASP A 33 -64.31 17.47 -14.32
C ASP A 33 -65.45 18.49 -14.08
N ALA A 34 -65.38 19.65 -14.74
CA ALA A 34 -66.55 20.33 -15.31
C ALA A 34 -66.12 21.37 -16.37
N GLN A 35 -66.85 21.35 -17.48
CA GLN A 35 -66.59 21.97 -18.77
C GLN A 35 -66.92 23.47 -18.91
N GLU A 36 -66.24 24.05 -19.90
CA GLU A 36 -66.66 25.05 -20.90
C GLU A 36 -67.31 26.37 -20.46
N THR A 37 -66.63 27.47 -20.78
CA THR A 37 -67.27 28.61 -21.46
C THR A 37 -66.36 29.16 -22.55
N THR A 38 -67.02 29.52 -23.66
CA THR A 38 -66.50 30.00 -24.93
C THR A 38 -65.91 31.41 -24.84
N GLY A 39 -64.74 31.59 -25.44
CA GLY A 39 -64.11 32.90 -25.63
C GLY A 39 -63.15 32.85 -26.80
N ILE A 40 -63.63 33.28 -27.97
CA ILE A 40 -62.78 33.56 -29.13
C ILE A 40 -62.04 34.86 -28.82
N THR A 41 -60.75 34.77 -28.52
CA THR A 41 -59.84 35.92 -28.50
C THR A 41 -58.60 35.58 -29.30
N THR A 42 -58.36 36.39 -30.32
CA THR A 42 -57.24 36.35 -31.24
C THR A 42 -55.97 36.76 -30.48
N GLU A 43 -55.12 35.79 -30.13
CA GLU A 43 -53.84 36.07 -29.47
C GLU A 43 -52.71 36.14 -30.51
N ALA A 44 -52.08 37.31 -30.58
CA ALA A 44 -50.97 37.63 -31.44
C ALA A 44 -49.73 36.82 -31.05
N THR A 45 -49.08 36.21 -32.04
CA THR A 45 -47.85 35.44 -31.88
C THR A 45 -46.70 36.39 -31.50
N ALA A 46 -46.30 36.37 -30.23
CA ALA A 46 -45.06 37.00 -29.80
C ALA A 46 -43.85 36.17 -30.28
N PRO A 47 -42.76 36.80 -30.76
CA PRO A 47 -41.58 36.07 -31.22
C PRO A 47 -40.91 35.33 -30.04
N LEU A 48 -40.54 34.07 -30.27
CA LEU A 48 -39.72 33.27 -29.37
C LEU A 48 -38.42 34.03 -29.05
N GLN A 49 -38.27 34.45 -27.78
CA GLN A 49 -36.98 34.88 -27.27
C GLN A 49 -36.11 33.63 -27.07
N THR A 50 -34.99 33.56 -27.80
CA THR A 50 -33.97 32.54 -27.58
C THR A 50 -33.36 32.75 -26.19
N GLN A 51 -33.60 31.81 -25.27
CA GLN A 51 -32.88 31.80 -24.00
C GLN A 51 -31.37 31.63 -24.27
N PRO A 52 -30.49 32.38 -23.59
CA PRO A 52 -29.06 32.15 -23.66
C PRO A 52 -28.75 30.74 -23.18
N THR A 53 -28.10 29.95 -24.03
CA THR A 53 -27.55 28.65 -23.66
C THR A 53 -26.55 28.84 -22.53
N ALA A 54 -26.78 28.20 -21.38
CA ALA A 54 -25.81 28.19 -20.30
C ALA A 54 -24.45 27.67 -20.83
N PRO A 55 -23.32 28.27 -20.43
CA PRO A 55 -22.01 27.77 -20.84
C PRO A 55 -21.88 26.31 -20.40
N SER A 56 -21.60 25.43 -21.37
CA SER A 56 -21.29 24.03 -21.10
C SER A 56 -20.07 23.97 -20.18
N LEU A 57 -20.17 23.20 -19.09
CA LEU A 57 -19.02 22.89 -18.24
C LEU A 57 -17.87 22.37 -19.13
N PRO A 58 -16.61 22.75 -18.85
CA PRO A 58 -15.48 22.16 -19.57
C PRO A 58 -15.55 20.63 -19.45
N PRO A 59 -15.17 19.90 -20.51
CA PRO A 59 -15.17 18.45 -20.48
C PRO A 59 -14.28 17.97 -19.32
N GLU A 60 -14.77 17.00 -18.55
CA GLU A 60 -13.93 16.35 -17.54
C GLU A 60 -12.69 15.77 -18.22
N PRO A 61 -11.51 15.88 -17.58
CA PRO A 61 -10.28 15.32 -18.13
C PRO A 61 -10.45 13.82 -18.34
N GLU A 62 -9.97 13.31 -19.47
CA GLU A 62 -10.03 11.86 -19.74
C GLU A 62 -9.25 11.08 -18.69
N PRO A 63 -9.75 9.90 -18.26
CA PRO A 63 -9.06 9.08 -17.28
C PRO A 63 -7.71 8.63 -17.82
N ILE A 64 -6.69 8.69 -16.97
CA ILE A 64 -5.33 8.25 -17.34
C ILE A 64 -5.29 6.73 -17.36
N SER A 65 -4.77 6.17 -18.46
CA SER A 65 -4.55 4.74 -18.60
C SER A 65 -3.09 4.37 -18.43
N ILE A 66 -2.85 3.17 -17.92
CA ILE A 66 -1.53 2.54 -17.84
C ILE A 66 -1.55 1.18 -18.52
N ARG A 67 -0.36 0.70 -18.89
CA ARG A 67 -0.11 -0.61 -19.49
C ARG A 67 0.31 -1.58 -18.40
N VAL A 68 -0.42 -2.68 -18.26
CA VAL A 68 -0.21 -3.70 -17.24
C VAL A 68 0.19 -5.02 -17.90
N LEU A 69 1.31 -5.60 -17.49
CA LEU A 69 1.79 -6.91 -17.91
C LEU A 69 1.23 -7.97 -16.96
N LEU A 70 0.36 -8.83 -17.50
CA LEU A 70 -0.27 -9.92 -16.76
C LEU A 70 0.64 -11.14 -16.64
N PRO A 71 0.40 -12.05 -15.67
CA PRO A 71 1.13 -13.31 -15.55
C PRO A 71 1.08 -14.20 -16.80
N SER A 72 0.04 -14.04 -17.64
CA SER A 72 -0.07 -14.71 -18.93
C SER A 72 0.98 -14.27 -19.96
N GLY A 73 1.68 -13.15 -19.71
CA GLY A 73 2.58 -12.49 -20.63
C GLY A 73 1.91 -11.47 -21.56
N GLN A 74 0.59 -11.31 -21.48
CA GLN A 74 -0.16 -10.31 -22.22
C GLN A 74 -0.03 -8.93 -21.55
N THR A 75 0.03 -7.88 -22.37
CA THR A 75 -0.07 -6.49 -21.91
C THR A 75 -1.46 -5.94 -22.21
N GLU A 76 -2.08 -5.30 -21.22
CA GLU A 76 -3.40 -4.69 -21.32
C GLU A 76 -3.36 -3.22 -20.90
N GLU A 77 -4.32 -2.42 -21.35
CA GLU A 77 -4.49 -1.03 -20.91
C GLU A 77 -5.60 -0.94 -19.88
N TRP A 78 -5.26 -0.44 -18.69
CA TRP A 78 -6.17 -0.31 -17.55
C TRP A 78 -6.27 1.15 -17.12
N VAL A 79 -7.42 1.55 -16.58
CA VAL A 79 -7.59 2.86 -15.94
C VAL A 79 -6.73 2.90 -14.68
N LEU A 80 -5.87 3.92 -14.55
CA LEU A 80 -4.90 4.04 -13.46
C LEU A 80 -5.58 4.03 -12.09
N GLU A 81 -6.64 4.81 -11.92
CA GLU A 81 -7.32 4.92 -10.63
C GLU A 81 -7.98 3.59 -10.21
N GLU A 82 -8.50 2.81 -11.16
CA GLU A 82 -9.05 1.47 -10.89
C GLU A 82 -7.94 0.47 -10.51
N TYR A 83 -6.80 0.51 -11.23
CA TYR A 83 -5.63 -0.29 -10.90
C TYR A 83 -5.14 -0.04 -9.46
N LEU A 84 -5.12 1.24 -9.03
CA LEU A 84 -4.63 1.62 -7.72
C LEU A 84 -5.48 1.07 -6.57
N VAL A 85 -6.77 0.83 -6.78
CA VAL A 85 -7.62 0.15 -5.79
C VAL A 85 -7.06 -1.24 -5.50
N GLY A 86 -6.78 -2.02 -6.55
CA GLY A 86 -6.21 -3.36 -6.40
C GLY A 86 -4.78 -3.36 -5.84
N VAL A 87 -4.00 -2.31 -6.08
CA VAL A 87 -2.69 -2.14 -5.44
C VAL A 87 -2.84 -1.90 -3.93
N ILE A 88 -3.73 -1.02 -3.49
CA ILE A 88 -3.95 -0.77 -2.06
C ILE A 88 -4.39 -2.06 -1.36
N LEU A 89 -5.35 -2.79 -1.94
CA LEU A 89 -5.85 -4.05 -1.40
C LEU A 89 -4.76 -5.12 -1.23
N ALA A 90 -3.76 -5.12 -2.11
CA ALA A 90 -2.64 -6.06 -2.07
C ALA A 90 -1.47 -5.62 -1.18
N GLU A 91 -1.23 -4.31 -1.06
CA GLU A 91 0.00 -3.77 -0.47
C GLU A 91 -0.16 -3.27 0.96
N MET A 92 -1.31 -2.71 1.32
CA MET A 92 -1.52 -2.07 2.62
C MET A 92 -2.78 -2.61 3.30
N PRO A 93 -2.73 -3.01 4.59
CA PRO A 93 -3.92 -3.41 5.31
C PRO A 93 -4.98 -2.32 5.28
N THR A 94 -6.17 -2.61 4.76
CA THR A 94 -7.28 -1.63 4.66
C THR A 94 -7.79 -1.15 6.01
N SER A 95 -7.46 -1.85 7.09
CA SER A 95 -7.70 -1.43 8.47
C SER A 95 -6.83 -0.26 8.92
N PHE A 96 -5.78 0.08 8.16
CA PHE A 96 -4.96 1.26 8.42
C PHE A 96 -5.77 2.54 8.25
N ASP A 97 -5.27 3.59 8.86
CA ASP A 97 -5.88 4.91 8.86
C ASP A 97 -6.02 5.45 7.44
N HIS A 98 -7.06 6.25 7.21
CA HIS A 98 -7.35 6.80 5.89
C HIS A 98 -6.18 7.65 5.37
N GLU A 99 -5.51 8.42 6.22
CA GLU A 99 -4.34 9.22 5.81
C GLU A 99 -3.16 8.35 5.37
N ALA A 100 -2.99 7.16 5.94
CA ALA A 100 -1.96 6.20 5.52
C ALA A 100 -2.32 5.57 4.16
N LEU A 101 -3.61 5.23 3.95
CA LEU A 101 -4.10 4.72 2.66
C LEU A 101 -3.97 5.78 1.55
N CYS A 102 -4.27 7.05 1.84
CA CYS A 102 -4.05 8.18 0.92
C CYS A 102 -2.57 8.34 0.56
N ALA A 103 -1.67 8.26 1.54
CA ALA A 103 -0.23 8.30 1.28
C ALA A 103 0.21 7.14 0.36
N GLN A 104 -0.29 5.92 0.60
CA GLN A 104 -0.04 4.76 -0.26
C GLN A 104 -0.56 4.96 -1.69
N ALA A 105 -1.75 5.55 -1.85
CA ALA A 105 -2.34 5.83 -3.16
C ALA A 105 -1.45 6.76 -4.00
N VAL A 106 -1.00 7.88 -3.43
CA VAL A 106 -0.12 8.84 -4.12
C VAL A 106 1.22 8.22 -4.51
N VAL A 107 1.82 7.45 -3.59
CA VAL A 107 3.10 6.77 -3.83
C VAL A 107 2.95 5.72 -4.92
N ALA A 108 1.89 4.91 -4.87
CA ALA A 108 1.62 3.89 -5.87
C ALA A 108 1.34 4.50 -7.25
N ARG A 109 0.57 5.60 -7.32
CA ARG A 109 0.33 6.34 -8.56
C ARG A 109 1.62 6.87 -9.18
N THR A 110 2.45 7.50 -8.35
CA THR A 110 3.75 8.04 -8.76
C THR A 110 4.66 6.93 -9.28
N TYR A 111 4.71 5.79 -8.57
CA TYR A 111 5.49 4.63 -8.95
C TYR A 111 5.04 4.07 -10.32
N ALA A 112 3.74 3.82 -10.49
CA ALA A 112 3.19 3.28 -11.73
C ALA A 112 3.50 4.16 -12.94
N LEU A 113 3.27 5.47 -12.82
CA LEU A 113 3.55 6.42 -13.89
C LEU A 113 5.03 6.56 -14.21
N ARG A 114 5.90 6.57 -13.19
CA ARG A 114 7.35 6.58 -13.42
C ARG A 114 7.82 5.33 -14.13
N ARG A 115 7.33 4.15 -13.72
CA ARG A 115 7.68 2.88 -14.38
C ARG A 115 7.24 2.83 -15.83
N GLN A 116 6.18 3.53 -16.21
CA GLN A 116 5.79 3.64 -17.62
C GLN A 116 6.80 4.40 -18.50
N GLN A 117 7.57 5.29 -17.89
CA GLN A 117 8.64 6.03 -18.57
C GLN A 117 9.93 5.21 -18.69
N GLU A 118 9.98 4.04 -18.01
CA GLU A 118 11.11 3.13 -18.00
C GLU A 118 10.83 1.88 -18.84
N ASN A 119 11.83 1.40 -19.57
CA ASN A 119 11.70 0.17 -20.39
C ASN A 119 12.04 -1.10 -19.58
N ARG A 120 11.52 -1.20 -18.34
CA ARG A 120 11.75 -2.38 -17.47
C ARG A 120 11.02 -3.62 -17.98
N HIS A 121 9.82 -3.43 -18.51
CA HIS A 121 9.03 -4.44 -19.20
C HIS A 121 8.73 -3.96 -20.64
N PRO A 122 8.32 -4.87 -21.55
CA PRO A 122 7.89 -4.49 -22.88
C PRO A 122 6.89 -3.34 -22.84
N MET A 123 7.07 -2.36 -23.73
CA MET A 123 6.21 -1.18 -23.84
C MET A 123 6.14 -0.30 -22.57
N GLY A 124 7.06 -0.44 -21.62
CA GLY A 124 6.99 0.26 -20.34
C GLY A 124 5.78 -0.17 -19.50
N ALA A 125 5.36 -1.43 -19.60
CA ALA A 125 4.29 -1.95 -18.76
C ALA A 125 4.73 -2.09 -17.29
N ILE A 126 3.78 -1.99 -16.36
CA ILE A 126 3.95 -2.40 -14.96
C ILE A 126 3.41 -3.83 -14.77
N CYS A 127 4.07 -4.68 -13.98
CA CYS A 127 3.54 -6.02 -13.67
C CYS A 127 2.85 -6.06 -12.31
N THR A 128 2.00 -7.07 -12.10
CA THR A 128 1.23 -7.29 -10.86
C THR A 128 1.97 -8.08 -9.77
N GLU A 129 3.24 -8.41 -10.01
CA GLU A 129 4.10 -9.14 -9.09
C GLU A 129 4.84 -8.18 -8.14
N GLY A 130 4.51 -8.21 -6.85
CA GLY A 130 5.08 -7.31 -5.83
C GLY A 130 6.58 -7.48 -5.62
N SER A 131 7.16 -8.64 -5.96
CA SER A 131 8.62 -8.81 -5.94
C SER A 131 9.34 -8.10 -7.10
N CYS A 132 8.60 -7.65 -8.12
CA CYS A 132 9.15 -6.97 -9.29
C CYS A 132 8.70 -5.50 -9.41
N CYS A 133 7.40 -5.23 -9.27
CA CYS A 133 6.80 -3.91 -9.39
C CYS A 133 5.95 -3.56 -8.17
N GLN A 134 4.63 -3.81 -8.23
CA GLN A 134 3.69 -3.59 -7.14
C GLN A 134 2.75 -4.80 -7.10
N ALA A 135 2.42 -5.24 -5.91
CA ALA A 135 1.42 -6.29 -5.75
C ALA A 135 0.06 -5.75 -6.20
N TYR A 136 -0.73 -6.62 -6.81
CA TYR A 136 -2.09 -6.29 -7.23
C TYR A 136 -3.00 -7.49 -6.99
N VAL A 137 -4.20 -7.21 -6.51
CA VAL A 137 -5.30 -8.17 -6.42
C VAL A 137 -6.55 -7.47 -6.96
N SER A 138 -7.33 -8.14 -7.81
CA SER A 138 -8.59 -7.58 -8.29
C SER A 138 -9.60 -7.48 -7.13
N PRO A 139 -10.54 -6.51 -7.15
CA PRO A 139 -11.62 -6.47 -6.16
C PRO A 139 -12.41 -7.78 -6.10
N GLU A 140 -12.61 -8.46 -7.23
CA GLU A 140 -13.29 -9.75 -7.33
C GLU A 140 -12.49 -10.85 -6.62
N ASP A 141 -11.21 -11.02 -6.95
CA ASP A 141 -10.34 -12.03 -6.31
C ASP A 141 -10.17 -11.74 -4.82
N TYR A 142 -10.18 -10.46 -4.43
CA TYR A 142 -10.10 -10.04 -3.03
C TYR A 142 -11.32 -10.52 -2.23
N LEU A 143 -12.52 -10.39 -2.81
CA LEU A 143 -13.78 -10.88 -2.21
C LEU A 143 -13.86 -12.41 -2.21
N ASP A 144 -13.46 -13.06 -3.30
CA ASP A 144 -13.48 -14.52 -3.43
C ASP A 144 -12.52 -15.21 -2.44
N GLY A 145 -11.49 -14.51 -1.99
CA GLY A 145 -10.65 -14.92 -0.88
C GLY A 145 -11.36 -14.79 0.47
N LEU A 146 -10.99 -13.77 1.25
CA LEU A 146 -11.53 -13.49 2.59
C LEU A 146 -11.75 -11.99 2.82
N GLY A 147 -11.69 -11.18 1.75
CA GLY A 147 -11.90 -9.75 1.81
C GLY A 147 -13.36 -9.37 2.01
N TYR A 148 -13.59 -8.13 2.46
CA TYR A 148 -14.94 -7.59 2.61
C TYR A 148 -15.15 -6.38 1.71
N GLN A 149 -16.39 -6.14 1.27
CA GLN A 149 -16.74 -4.98 0.45
C GLN A 149 -16.32 -3.65 1.09
N LYS A 150 -16.45 -3.52 2.42
CA LYS A 150 -16.01 -2.33 3.17
C LYS A 150 -14.52 -2.00 2.98
N ASP A 151 -13.68 -3.00 2.71
CA ASP A 151 -12.25 -2.82 2.52
C ASP A 151 -11.96 -2.24 1.14
N ILE A 152 -12.70 -2.72 0.12
CA ILE A 152 -12.72 -2.15 -1.23
C ILE A 152 -13.20 -0.70 -1.17
N ASP A 153 -14.29 -0.42 -0.46
CA ASP A 153 -14.84 0.93 -0.34
C ASP A 153 -13.80 1.90 0.27
N ARG A 154 -13.07 1.47 1.30
CA ARG A 154 -11.98 2.27 1.91
C ARG A 154 -10.82 2.52 0.96
N ALA A 155 -10.43 1.52 0.16
CA ALA A 155 -9.40 1.68 -0.85
C ALA A 155 -9.84 2.67 -1.95
N VAL A 156 -11.09 2.53 -2.43
CA VAL A 156 -11.71 3.46 -3.39
C VAL A 156 -11.74 4.88 -2.85
N ASP A 157 -12.15 5.07 -1.60
CA ASP A 157 -12.21 6.40 -0.97
C ASP A 157 -10.83 7.05 -0.90
N ALA A 158 -9.78 6.31 -0.55
CA ALA A 158 -8.41 6.83 -0.49
C ALA A 158 -7.84 7.18 -1.87
N VAL A 159 -8.12 6.36 -2.89
CA VAL A 159 -7.73 6.64 -4.28
C VAL A 159 -8.41 7.90 -4.78
N LYS A 160 -9.74 8.03 -4.59
CA LYS A 160 -10.52 9.20 -4.97
C LYS A 160 -10.09 10.47 -4.24
N ALA A 161 -9.81 10.39 -2.94
CA ALA A 161 -9.36 11.53 -2.15
C ALA A 161 -8.03 12.12 -2.64
N THR A 162 -7.23 11.32 -3.35
CA THR A 162 -5.90 11.69 -3.86
C THR A 162 -5.83 11.66 -5.38
N GLU A 163 -6.97 11.77 -6.05
CA GLU A 163 -7.07 11.61 -7.49
C GLU A 163 -6.09 12.53 -8.24
N GLY A 164 -5.34 11.93 -9.16
CA GLY A 164 -4.33 12.62 -9.94
C GLY A 164 -3.13 13.16 -9.15
N GLU A 165 -2.98 12.89 -7.86
CA GLU A 165 -1.84 13.39 -7.09
C GLU A 165 -0.61 12.49 -7.22
N VAL A 166 0.52 13.12 -7.53
CA VAL A 166 1.84 12.48 -7.71
C VAL A 166 2.93 13.26 -7.00
N LEU A 167 4.04 12.60 -6.68
CA LEU A 167 5.22 13.22 -6.09
C LEU A 167 6.27 13.55 -7.15
N ARG A 168 6.74 14.79 -7.15
CA ARG A 168 7.82 15.28 -8.03
C ARG A 168 9.01 15.80 -7.23
N TYR A 169 10.19 15.65 -7.82
CA TYR A 169 11.42 16.32 -7.40
C TYR A 169 12.08 16.93 -8.63
N GLN A 170 12.37 18.24 -8.58
CA GLN A 170 12.94 18.99 -9.72
C GLN A 170 12.17 18.78 -11.04
N GLY A 171 10.84 18.75 -10.96
CA GLY A 171 9.97 18.59 -12.14
C GLY A 171 9.93 17.17 -12.70
N GLN A 172 10.49 16.15 -12.05
CA GLN A 172 10.39 14.76 -12.48
C GLN A 172 9.65 13.92 -11.45
N LEU A 173 8.89 12.91 -11.90
CA LEU A 173 8.30 11.91 -11.00
C LEU A 173 9.41 11.25 -10.17
N ILE A 174 9.21 11.13 -8.87
CA ILE A 174 10.22 10.53 -8.00
C ILE A 174 10.26 9.01 -8.11
N GLU A 175 11.37 8.42 -7.68
CA GLU A 175 11.46 7.00 -7.36
C GLU A 175 10.68 6.72 -6.06
N ALA A 176 9.36 6.49 -6.18
CA ALA A 176 8.41 6.43 -5.07
C ALA A 176 8.34 5.03 -4.43
N THR A 177 9.44 4.56 -3.84
CA THR A 177 9.52 3.21 -3.28
C THR A 177 8.96 3.15 -1.87
N TYR A 178 8.27 2.06 -1.54
CA TYR A 178 7.67 1.84 -0.22
C TYR A 178 7.82 0.39 0.21
N PHE A 179 7.64 0.13 1.50
CA PHE A 179 7.82 -1.21 2.08
C PHE A 179 7.02 -1.38 3.37
N CYS A 180 6.84 -2.63 3.79
CA CYS A 180 6.03 -3.01 4.95
C CYS A 180 6.44 -2.31 6.25
N CYS A 181 7.62 -2.61 6.79
CA CYS A 181 8.02 -2.15 8.12
C CYS A 181 9.52 -1.86 8.16
N SER A 182 9.93 -0.78 8.81
CA SER A 182 11.30 -0.28 8.78
C SER A 182 12.15 -0.87 9.89
N GLY A 183 11.52 -1.28 10.99
CA GLY A 183 12.25 -1.69 12.20
C GLY A 183 12.87 -0.51 12.95
N GLY A 184 12.31 0.70 12.75
CA GLY A 184 12.67 1.93 13.45
C GLY A 184 13.43 2.96 12.61
N LYS A 185 13.96 2.59 11.43
CA LYS A 185 14.63 3.49 10.50
C LYS A 185 14.49 3.06 9.04
N THR A 186 14.41 4.00 8.11
CA THR A 186 14.56 3.76 6.66
C THR A 186 16.05 3.65 6.29
N GLU A 187 16.31 3.21 5.06
CA GLU A 187 17.63 3.15 4.43
C GLU A 187 17.78 4.22 3.36
N ASP A 188 19.03 4.63 3.17
CA ASP A 188 19.45 5.43 2.04
C ASP A 188 19.51 4.58 0.75
N ALA A 189 18.99 5.11 -0.36
CA ALA A 189 18.97 4.39 -1.63
C ALA A 189 20.36 4.07 -2.18
N GLN A 190 21.36 4.92 -1.95
CA GLN A 190 22.75 4.67 -2.36
C GLN A 190 23.33 3.48 -1.61
N ALA A 191 23.01 3.36 -0.32
CA ALA A 191 23.48 2.25 0.50
C ALA A 191 22.90 0.89 0.07
N VAL A 192 21.65 0.87 -0.40
CA VAL A 192 20.95 -0.38 -0.78
C VAL A 192 21.10 -0.71 -2.26
N TRP A 193 21.08 0.29 -3.14
CA TRP A 193 21.02 0.12 -4.61
C TRP A 193 22.18 0.77 -5.35
N GLY A 194 23.07 1.50 -4.68
CA GLY A 194 24.21 2.17 -5.30
C GLY A 194 23.86 3.45 -6.06
N VAL A 195 22.58 3.87 -6.05
CA VAL A 195 22.10 5.08 -6.72
C VAL A 195 21.56 6.04 -5.69
N ALA A 196 22.10 7.27 -5.68
CA ALA A 196 21.67 8.30 -4.76
C ALA A 196 20.44 9.04 -5.29
N TYR A 197 19.43 9.18 -4.44
CA TYR A 197 18.28 10.04 -4.66
C TYR A 197 18.18 11.01 -3.48
N PRO A 198 18.16 12.34 -3.70
CA PRO A 198 18.12 13.32 -2.59
C PRO A 198 16.95 13.14 -1.63
N TYR A 199 15.86 12.54 -2.08
CA TYR A 199 14.62 12.29 -1.33
C TYR A 199 14.49 10.85 -0.79
N LEU A 200 15.47 9.95 -0.99
CA LEU A 200 15.46 8.59 -0.43
C LEU A 200 16.61 8.41 0.55
N GLN A 201 16.44 9.00 1.72
CA GLN A 201 17.45 9.05 2.79
C GLN A 201 17.14 8.07 3.92
N ALA A 202 18.15 7.81 4.76
CA ALA A 202 17.96 7.14 6.04
C ALA A 202 17.30 8.10 7.05
N LEU A 203 16.09 7.78 7.47
CA LEU A 203 15.25 8.56 8.37
C LEU A 203 14.85 7.70 9.56
N LEU A 204 14.58 8.33 10.70
CA LEU A 204 13.91 7.65 11.80
C LEU A 204 12.48 7.28 11.37
N SER A 205 11.92 6.23 11.96
CA SER A 205 10.52 5.86 11.74
C SER A 205 9.92 5.27 13.02
N PRO A 206 9.66 6.13 14.03
CA PRO A 206 9.23 5.69 15.35
C PRO A 206 7.73 5.33 15.41
N GLY A 207 7.36 4.42 16.32
CA GLY A 207 5.96 3.98 16.49
C GLY A 207 5.59 2.71 15.75
N GLU A 208 6.56 2.04 15.15
CA GLU A 208 6.36 0.75 14.48
C GLU A 208 6.52 -0.45 15.44
N GLU A 209 6.88 -0.22 16.70
CA GLU A 209 7.38 -1.28 17.61
C GLU A 209 6.33 -2.35 17.92
N GLN A 210 5.05 -1.99 17.83
CA GLN A 210 3.91 -2.88 18.04
C GLN A 210 3.33 -3.43 16.73
N MET A 211 3.86 -3.01 15.59
CA MET A 211 3.38 -3.44 14.29
C MET A 211 3.90 -4.83 13.94
N ASP A 212 3.09 -5.58 13.20
CA ASP A 212 3.51 -6.85 12.65
C ASP A 212 4.81 -6.69 11.85
N HIS A 213 5.65 -7.72 11.91
CA HIS A 213 6.95 -7.76 11.24
C HIS A 213 7.99 -6.71 11.68
N HIS A 214 7.76 -5.97 12.77
CA HIS A 214 8.76 -5.08 13.36
C HIS A 214 10.02 -5.83 13.81
N ARG A 215 9.85 -7.03 14.38
CA ARG A 215 10.94 -7.95 14.74
C ARG A 215 10.57 -9.37 14.32
N HIS A 216 11.51 -10.09 13.72
CA HIS A 216 11.33 -11.50 13.37
C HIS A 216 12.63 -12.27 13.58
N GLU A 217 12.52 -13.44 14.21
CA GLU A 217 13.65 -14.27 14.58
C GLU A 217 13.55 -15.62 13.88
N VAL A 218 14.66 -16.08 13.32
CA VAL A 218 14.79 -17.38 12.69
C VAL A 218 16.06 -18.06 13.17
N TYR A 219 16.00 -19.36 13.40
CA TYR A 219 17.16 -20.16 13.78
C TYR A 219 17.65 -20.98 12.59
N PHE A 220 18.98 -21.02 12.42
CA PHE A 220 19.65 -21.89 11.44
C PHE A 220 20.64 -22.78 12.17
N THR A 221 20.50 -24.10 12.01
CA THR A 221 21.56 -25.02 12.41
C THR A 221 22.82 -24.79 11.57
N ALA A 222 23.97 -25.26 12.07
CA ALA A 222 25.22 -25.30 11.33
C ALA A 222 25.06 -25.87 9.91
N GLN A 223 24.29 -26.95 9.76
CA GLN A 223 24.05 -27.59 8.48
C GLN A 223 23.21 -26.70 7.55
N GLN A 224 22.12 -26.12 8.06
CA GLN A 224 21.24 -25.25 7.26
C GLN A 224 21.98 -24.01 6.79
N LEU A 225 22.79 -23.39 7.66
CA LEU A 225 23.58 -22.22 7.30
C LEU A 225 24.61 -22.56 6.21
N GLN A 226 25.37 -23.64 6.37
CA GLN A 226 26.35 -24.08 5.36
C GLN A 226 25.71 -24.40 4.02
N GLN A 227 24.54 -25.05 4.04
CA GLN A 227 23.77 -25.34 2.83
C GLN A 227 23.31 -24.07 2.13
N ALA A 228 22.74 -23.11 2.87
CA ALA A 228 22.29 -21.85 2.30
C ALA A 228 23.43 -20.99 1.75
N LEU A 229 24.62 -21.04 2.37
CA LEU A 229 25.81 -20.34 1.89
C LEU A 229 26.54 -21.10 0.77
N GLY A 230 26.19 -22.37 0.51
CA GLY A 230 26.87 -23.22 -0.46
C GLY A 230 28.33 -23.51 -0.11
N LYS A 231 28.71 -23.47 1.18
CA LYS A 231 30.08 -23.70 1.65
C LYS A 231 30.13 -24.30 3.04
N SER A 232 31.20 -25.04 3.32
CA SER A 232 31.50 -25.49 4.68
C SER A 232 32.07 -24.36 5.53
N LEU A 233 31.69 -24.33 6.80
CA LEU A 233 32.21 -23.44 7.83
C LEU A 233 33.01 -24.30 8.81
N SER A 234 34.19 -23.82 9.19
CA SER A 234 35.07 -24.51 10.14
C SER A 234 35.03 -23.85 11.51
N GLY A 235 35.35 -24.61 12.56
CA GLY A 235 35.31 -24.11 13.93
C GLY A 235 33.89 -23.96 14.48
N SER A 236 33.82 -23.38 15.67
CA SER A 236 32.56 -23.18 16.41
C SER A 236 31.73 -22.04 15.81
N PRO A 237 30.37 -22.08 15.86
CA PRO A 237 29.51 -20.99 15.39
C PRO A 237 29.87 -19.60 15.93
N TYR A 238 30.37 -19.53 17.17
CA TYR A 238 30.89 -18.30 17.79
C TYR A 238 32.02 -17.60 17.01
N SER A 239 32.70 -18.32 16.10
CA SER A 239 33.81 -17.80 15.30
C SER A 239 33.45 -17.44 13.86
N TRP A 240 32.23 -17.76 13.40
CA TRP A 240 31.88 -17.65 11.99
C TRP A 240 31.66 -16.20 11.55
N VAL A 241 31.07 -15.37 12.41
CA VAL A 241 30.71 -13.98 12.07
C VAL A 241 31.80 -13.01 12.49
N SER A 242 32.21 -12.14 11.58
CA SER A 242 33.16 -11.06 11.86
C SER A 242 32.97 -9.87 10.91
N ARG A 243 33.68 -8.76 11.18
CA ARG A 243 33.77 -7.58 10.30
C ARG A 243 32.39 -7.02 9.88
N VAL A 244 31.47 -6.91 10.83
CA VAL A 244 30.14 -6.34 10.56
C VAL A 244 30.27 -4.83 10.38
N LYS A 245 29.80 -4.32 9.24
CA LYS A 245 29.61 -2.90 8.95
C LYS A 245 28.13 -2.64 8.71
N ARG A 246 27.65 -1.50 9.22
CA ARG A 246 26.25 -1.09 9.08
C ARG A 246 26.13 0.17 8.24
N THR A 247 25.03 0.29 7.54
CA THR A 247 24.58 1.52 6.88
C THR A 247 24.08 2.51 7.93
N GLU A 248 23.84 3.76 7.53
CA GLU A 248 23.23 4.78 8.40
C GLU A 248 21.82 4.38 8.85
N GLY A 249 21.06 3.71 7.98
CA GLY A 249 19.75 3.14 8.29
C GLY A 249 19.83 1.94 9.25
N GLY A 250 21.01 1.42 9.57
CA GLY A 250 21.20 0.32 10.53
C GLY A 250 21.17 -1.08 9.90
N GLY A 251 20.94 -1.19 8.59
CA GLY A 251 21.09 -2.39 7.81
C GLY A 251 22.54 -2.87 7.75
N ILE A 252 22.74 -4.14 7.37
CA ILE A 252 24.07 -4.69 7.10
C ILE A 252 24.55 -4.17 5.75
N ASP A 253 25.58 -3.33 5.77
CA ASP A 253 26.34 -2.97 4.57
C ASP A 253 27.16 -4.20 4.14
N THR A 254 28.09 -4.61 4.99
CA THR A 254 28.92 -5.81 4.78
C THR A 254 29.10 -6.60 6.06
N ILE A 255 29.21 -7.92 5.93
CA ILE A 255 29.45 -8.86 7.03
C ILE A 255 30.30 -10.02 6.51
N SER A 256 31.24 -10.51 7.33
CA SER A 256 32.02 -11.69 6.99
C SER A 256 31.48 -12.92 7.70
N ILE A 257 31.18 -13.99 6.94
CA ILE A 257 30.79 -15.30 7.45
C ILE A 257 31.77 -16.36 6.94
N GLY A 258 32.53 -16.97 7.86
CA GLY A 258 33.58 -17.95 7.54
C GLY A 258 34.63 -17.42 6.57
N GLY A 259 35.03 -16.15 6.72
CA GLY A 259 36.04 -15.49 5.89
C GLY A 259 35.54 -14.96 4.54
N THR A 260 34.32 -15.26 4.12
CA THR A 260 33.70 -14.68 2.91
C THR A 260 32.93 -13.43 3.30
N VAL A 261 33.06 -12.35 2.51
CA VAL A 261 32.31 -11.11 2.72
C VAL A 261 31.00 -11.17 1.93
N TYR A 262 29.90 -10.82 2.59
CA TYR A 262 28.57 -10.71 2.02
C TYR A 262 28.00 -9.32 2.27
N THR A 263 27.15 -8.85 1.35
CA THR A 263 26.28 -7.70 1.62
C THR A 263 25.03 -8.14 2.39
N GLY A 264 24.37 -7.21 3.09
CA GLY A 264 23.08 -7.49 3.72
C GLY A 264 22.02 -7.98 2.74
N ALA A 265 21.99 -7.42 1.52
CA ALA A 265 21.06 -7.82 0.47
C ALA A 265 21.31 -9.27 -0.01
N GLN A 266 22.57 -9.68 -0.13
CA GLN A 266 22.93 -11.06 -0.48
C GLN A 266 22.44 -12.05 0.58
N LEU A 267 22.71 -11.77 1.86
CA LEU A 267 22.28 -12.66 2.94
C LEU A 267 20.76 -12.66 3.13
N ARG A 268 20.11 -11.51 2.96
CA ARG A 268 18.63 -11.45 2.99
C ARG A 268 18.03 -12.40 1.97
N LYS A 269 18.55 -12.44 0.75
CA LYS A 269 18.10 -13.36 -0.29
C LYS A 269 18.47 -14.82 0.01
N LEU A 270 19.74 -15.08 0.37
CA LEU A 270 20.24 -16.44 0.61
C LEU A 270 19.55 -17.14 1.80
N LEU A 271 19.27 -16.38 2.86
CA LEU A 271 18.68 -16.87 4.09
C LEU A 271 17.18 -16.57 4.19
N ASN A 272 16.56 -16.03 3.14
CA ASN A 272 15.15 -15.64 3.09
C ASN A 272 14.72 -14.76 4.31
N LEU A 273 15.52 -13.74 4.61
CA LEU A 273 15.26 -12.84 5.74
C LEU A 273 14.28 -11.73 5.37
N ASN A 274 13.55 -11.23 6.36
CA ASN A 274 12.56 -10.16 6.15
C ASN A 274 13.20 -8.84 5.69
N SER A 275 14.39 -8.50 6.20
CA SER A 275 15.08 -7.25 5.89
C SER A 275 16.61 -7.42 5.88
N THR A 276 17.31 -6.35 5.52
CA THR A 276 18.78 -6.24 5.63
C THR A 276 19.25 -5.78 7.01
N ALA A 277 18.34 -5.32 7.89
CA ALA A 277 18.65 -4.99 9.27
C ALA A 277 18.49 -6.23 10.12
N PHE A 278 19.62 -6.86 10.47
CA PHE A 278 19.60 -8.00 11.37
C PHE A 278 20.83 -8.03 12.29
N VAL A 279 20.71 -8.86 13.32
CA VAL A 279 21.76 -9.28 14.24
C VAL A 279 21.85 -10.80 14.17
N ILE A 280 23.08 -11.32 14.23
CA ILE A 280 23.34 -12.75 14.30
C ILE A 280 23.91 -13.07 15.67
N GLU A 281 23.25 -14.00 16.38
CA GLU A 281 23.64 -14.46 17.70
C GLU A 281 23.91 -15.97 17.65
N PRO A 282 25.18 -16.41 17.73
CA PRO A 282 25.53 -17.82 17.68
C PRO A 282 25.22 -18.57 18.97
N ASP A 283 25.00 -19.88 18.86
CA ASP A 283 25.01 -20.82 19.98
C ASP A 283 25.95 -22.02 19.69
N GLU A 284 25.79 -23.13 20.41
CA GLU A 284 26.62 -24.33 20.20
C GLU A 284 26.33 -25.07 18.89
N GLU A 285 25.10 -24.97 18.37
CA GLU A 285 24.60 -25.78 17.26
C GLU A 285 24.38 -24.98 15.96
N GLY A 286 24.34 -23.64 16.04
CA GLY A 286 23.96 -22.80 14.92
C GLY A 286 23.95 -21.30 15.25
N ILE A 287 23.01 -20.59 14.64
CA ILE A 287 22.81 -19.15 14.80
C ILE A 287 21.33 -18.77 14.88
N TYR A 288 21.02 -17.81 15.73
CA TYR A 288 19.79 -17.02 15.66
C TYR A 288 20.02 -15.78 14.81
N VAL A 289 19.10 -15.50 13.90
CA VAL A 289 19.07 -14.28 13.11
C VAL A 289 17.81 -13.51 13.47
N THR A 290 18.01 -12.38 14.14
CA THR A 290 16.92 -11.44 14.45
C THR A 290 16.93 -10.32 13.43
N THR A 291 15.88 -10.24 12.63
CA THR A 291 15.61 -9.14 11.69
C THR A 291 14.75 -8.06 12.32
N SER A 292 15.01 -6.81 11.95
CA SER A 292 14.20 -5.63 12.25
C SER A 292 13.54 -5.13 10.96
N GLY A 293 12.21 -4.99 10.99
CA GLY A 293 11.41 -4.62 9.83
C GLY A 293 11.29 -5.70 8.75
N LYS A 294 10.58 -5.35 7.67
CA LYS A 294 10.30 -6.21 6.52
C LYS A 294 10.26 -5.37 5.24
N GLY A 295 11.02 -5.81 4.23
CA GLY A 295 11.14 -5.14 2.95
C GLY A 295 12.55 -4.58 2.70
N HIS A 296 12.69 -3.78 1.64
CA HIS A 296 13.97 -3.17 1.27
C HIS A 296 14.32 -1.92 2.11
N ARG A 297 13.35 -1.37 2.85
CA ARG A 297 13.51 -0.27 3.81
C ARG A 297 13.85 1.11 3.23
N VAL A 298 13.76 1.30 1.92
CA VAL A 298 14.04 2.59 1.23
C VAL A 298 12.73 3.31 0.90
N GLY A 299 12.62 4.60 1.25
CA GLY A 299 11.41 5.40 1.02
C GLY A 299 10.37 5.26 2.13
N MET A 300 9.08 5.14 1.80
CA MET A 300 8.01 5.16 2.79
C MET A 300 7.81 3.80 3.49
N SER A 301 7.83 3.80 4.83
CA SER A 301 7.34 2.66 5.60
C SER A 301 5.82 2.70 5.71
N GLN A 302 5.14 1.60 5.39
CA GLN A 302 3.69 1.47 5.55
C GLN A 302 3.29 1.46 7.03
N SER A 303 4.01 0.69 7.86
CA SER A 303 3.84 0.72 9.31
C SER A 303 4.15 2.09 9.91
N GLY A 304 5.19 2.76 9.41
CA GLY A 304 5.54 4.10 9.87
C GLY A 304 4.51 5.16 9.43
N ALA A 305 3.96 5.07 8.22
CA ALA A 305 2.86 5.92 7.75
C ALA A 305 1.62 5.74 8.63
N GLN A 306 1.26 4.50 8.99
CA GLN A 306 0.20 4.22 9.96
C GLN A 306 0.49 4.86 11.32
N ALA A 307 1.71 4.71 11.82
CA ALA A 307 2.10 5.26 13.12
C ALA A 307 2.05 6.80 13.13
N MET A 308 2.33 7.45 12.00
CA MET A 308 2.15 8.89 11.84
C MET A 308 0.66 9.27 11.76
N ALA A 309 -0.12 8.57 10.94
CA ALA A 309 -1.55 8.85 10.81
C ALA A 309 -2.31 8.73 12.14
N LEU A 310 -2.00 7.70 12.95
CA LEU A 310 -2.55 7.52 14.30
C LEU A 310 -2.20 8.66 15.28
N ARG A 311 -1.19 9.47 14.96
CA ARG A 311 -0.80 10.66 15.73
C ARG A 311 -1.38 11.95 15.14
N GLY A 312 -2.26 11.85 14.15
CA GLY A 312 -2.97 12.97 13.53
C GLY A 312 -2.21 13.67 12.40
N TYR A 313 -1.15 13.05 11.86
CA TYR A 313 -0.47 13.60 10.68
C TYR A 313 -1.27 13.30 9.42
N THR A 314 -1.36 14.27 8.52
CA THR A 314 -2.01 14.10 7.21
C THR A 314 -1.12 13.34 6.24
N TYR A 315 -1.69 12.78 5.17
CA TYR A 315 -0.95 12.10 4.12
C TYR A 315 0.12 13.00 3.50
N LEU A 316 -0.16 14.29 3.32
CA LEU A 316 0.82 15.28 2.85
C LEU A 316 2.03 15.38 3.78
N GLN A 317 1.82 15.37 5.10
CA GLN A 317 2.90 15.42 6.08
C GLN A 317 3.67 14.10 6.13
N ILE A 318 2.98 12.96 5.97
CA ILE A 318 3.59 11.63 5.88
C ILE A 318 4.52 11.58 4.65
N LEU A 319 4.03 11.97 3.48
CA LEU A 319 4.80 11.96 2.24
C LEU A 319 5.98 12.94 2.29
N GLY A 320 5.76 14.15 2.81
CA GLY A 320 6.83 15.13 3.00
C GLY A 320 7.91 14.68 3.98
N TYR A 321 7.57 13.80 4.93
CA TYR A 321 8.53 13.19 5.84
C TYR A 321 9.39 12.13 5.14
N TYR A 322 8.78 11.14 4.49
CA TYR A 322 9.49 10.03 3.87
C TYR A 322 10.20 10.40 2.56
N TYR A 323 9.75 11.45 1.88
CA TYR A 323 10.32 11.94 0.64
C TYR A 323 10.67 13.43 0.76
N PRO A 324 11.69 13.79 1.55
CA PRO A 324 12.01 15.19 1.84
C PRO A 324 12.37 15.97 0.57
N GLY A 325 11.86 17.19 0.47
CA GLY A 325 12.11 18.10 -0.66
C GLY A 325 11.29 17.79 -1.91
N THR A 326 10.39 16.82 -1.86
CA THR A 326 9.42 16.55 -2.94
C THR A 326 8.20 17.46 -2.82
N VAL A 327 7.48 17.60 -3.92
CA VAL A 327 6.23 18.36 -3.99
C VAL A 327 5.12 17.49 -4.56
N ILE A 328 3.89 17.71 -4.10
CA ILE A 328 2.70 17.14 -4.71
C ILE A 328 2.37 17.96 -5.95
N ASP A 329 2.07 17.24 -7.02
CA ASP A 329 1.60 17.81 -8.28
C ASP A 329 0.41 17.01 -8.80
N LYS A 330 -0.30 17.56 -9.79
CA LYS A 330 -1.38 16.87 -10.49
C LYS A 330 -0.83 16.20 -11.75
N THR A 331 -1.35 15.03 -12.08
CA THR A 331 -1.00 14.26 -13.28
C THR A 331 -1.21 15.04 -14.58
N GLN A 332 -2.14 16.00 -14.59
CA GLN A 332 -2.37 16.91 -15.72
C GLN A 332 -1.16 17.80 -16.04
N ASN A 333 -0.24 18.00 -15.08
CA ASN A 333 0.95 18.84 -15.24
C ASN A 333 2.20 18.03 -15.64
N LEU A 334 2.04 16.78 -16.09
CA LEU A 334 3.12 15.90 -16.51
C LEU A 334 3.52 16.05 -18.00
N GLU A 335 2.92 17.02 -18.70
CA GLU A 335 3.30 17.42 -20.07
C GLU A 335 4.70 18.06 -20.13
#